data_AF-A0A0U2YHY2-F1
#
_entry.id   AF-A0A0U2YHY2-F1
#
_cell.length_a   1.000
_cell.length_b   1.000
_cell.length_c   1.000
_cell.angle_alpha   90.00
_cell.angle_beta   90.00
_cell.angle_gamma   90.00
#
_symmetry.space_group_name_H-M   'P 1'
#
loop_
_entity.id
_entity.type
_entity.pdbx_description
1 polymer ?
#
loop_
_entity_poly.entity_id
_entity_poly.type
_entity_poly.pdbx_seq_one_letter_code
_entity_poly.pdbx_strand_id
1 'polypeptide(L)'
;MAAESTFDIVSEFDRQELLNAIDQTQREVRTRFDLKDSRSELKLGDNDLTLTSDSEMHLQALRDILESKAVRRGLSLKIFDYGEAEEAGGMRVRQVVTLRQGIADDVAK
;
A
#
# COMPACT_ATOMS: atom_id res chain seq x y z
N MET A 1 -5.41 0.91 -43.08
CA MET A 1 -6.04 0.24 -41.92
C MET A 1 -4.94 -0.02 -40.92
N ALA A 2 -4.76 0.89 -39.96
CA ALA A 2 -3.77 0.75 -38.90
C ALA A 2 -4.41 -0.11 -37.80
N ALA A 3 -3.73 -1.18 -37.42
CA ALA A 3 -4.11 -1.97 -36.25
C ALA A 3 -3.93 -1.07 -35.01
N GLU A 4 -5.04 -0.60 -34.45
CA GLU A 4 -5.06 -0.06 -33.10
C GLU A 4 -4.80 -1.24 -32.14
N SER A 5 -3.52 -1.47 -31.86
CA SER A 5 -3.10 -2.26 -30.71
C SER A 5 -3.42 -1.47 -29.46
N THR A 6 -4.68 -1.48 -29.05
CA THR A 6 -5.09 -1.02 -27.72
C THR A 6 -4.54 -2.06 -26.74
N PHE A 7 -3.38 -1.76 -26.17
CA PHE A 7 -2.92 -2.45 -24.97
C PHE A 7 -3.94 -2.12 -23.88
N ASP A 8 -4.79 -3.09 -23.59
CA ASP A 8 -5.65 -3.06 -22.43
C ASP A 8 -4.71 -3.10 -21.21
N ILE A 9 -4.40 -1.93 -20.64
CA ILE A 9 -3.64 -1.82 -19.39
C ILE A 9 -4.64 -2.17 -18.29
N VAL A 10 -4.98 -3.45 -18.22
CA VAL A 10 -5.78 -4.00 -17.15
C VAL A 10 -4.91 -3.93 -15.90
N SER A 11 -5.16 -2.93 -15.06
CA SER A 11 -4.50 -2.77 -13.74
C SER A 11 -5.12 -3.72 -12.70
N GLU A 12 -5.52 -4.91 -13.11
CA GLU A 12 -5.88 -5.98 -12.17
C GLU A 12 -4.60 -6.42 -11.48
N PHE A 13 -4.45 -6.04 -10.22
CA PHE A 13 -3.36 -6.54 -9.39
C PHE A 13 -3.81 -7.78 -8.65
N ASP A 14 -2.89 -8.72 -8.47
CA ASP A 14 -3.19 -9.94 -7.75
C ASP A 14 -3.37 -9.62 -6.25
N ARG A 15 -4.62 -9.75 -5.77
CA ARG A 15 -4.96 -9.52 -4.35
C ARG A 15 -4.25 -10.51 -3.43
N GLN A 16 -3.97 -11.73 -3.88
CA GLN A 16 -3.21 -12.71 -3.12
C GLN A 16 -1.76 -12.25 -2.97
N GLU A 17 -1.15 -11.73 -4.02
CA GLU A 17 0.20 -11.15 -3.92
C GLU A 17 0.23 -9.89 -3.04
N LEU A 18 -0.81 -9.06 -3.06
CA LEU A 18 -0.92 -7.91 -2.15
C LEU A 18 -1.00 -8.37 -0.68
N LEU A 19 -1.84 -9.36 -0.38
CA LEU A 19 -1.94 -9.95 0.95
C LEU A 19 -0.58 -10.49 1.41
N ASN A 20 0.12 -11.20 0.53
CA ASN A 20 1.45 -11.71 0.79
C ASN A 20 2.47 -10.56 1.04
N ALA A 21 2.38 -9.46 0.28
CA ALA A 21 3.19 -8.25 0.48
C ALA A 21 2.98 -7.63 1.86
N ILE A 22 1.73 -7.52 2.29
CA ILE A 22 1.37 -6.95 3.58
C ILE A 22 1.83 -7.85 4.73
N ASP A 23 1.59 -9.16 4.67
CA ASP A 23 2.05 -10.11 5.70
C ASP A 23 3.58 -10.05 5.85
N GLN A 24 4.31 -10.00 4.73
CA GLN A 24 5.76 -9.93 4.78
C GLN A 24 6.26 -8.58 5.30
N THR A 25 5.56 -7.50 4.98
CA THR A 25 5.85 -6.16 5.54
C THR A 25 5.65 -6.17 7.05
N GLN A 26 4.53 -6.73 7.54
CA GLN A 26 4.28 -6.86 8.98
C GLN A 26 5.35 -7.70 9.70
N ARG A 27 5.82 -8.80 9.09
CA ARG A 27 6.93 -9.58 9.64
C ARG A 27 8.22 -8.78 9.71
N GLU A 28 8.54 -8.03 8.67
CA GLU A 28 9.76 -7.23 8.61
C GLU A 28 9.76 -6.09 9.64
N VAL A 29 8.62 -5.38 9.76
CA VAL A 29 8.38 -4.35 10.77
C VAL A 29 8.59 -4.91 12.18
N ARG A 30 8.12 -6.13 12.47
CA ARG A 30 8.33 -6.79 13.77
C ARG A 30 9.78 -7.16 14.06
N THR A 31 10.57 -7.43 13.02
CA THR A 31 12.00 -7.78 13.16
C THR A 31 12.92 -6.57 13.22
N ARG A 32 12.48 -5.41 12.72
CA ARG A 32 13.25 -4.16 12.75
C ARG A 32 13.18 -3.53 14.13
N PHE A 33 14.34 -3.37 14.79
CA PHE A 33 14.43 -2.78 16.13
C PHE A 33 13.89 -1.34 16.18
N ASP A 34 14.13 -0.57 15.12
CA ASP A 34 13.68 0.81 14.97
C ASP A 34 12.16 0.94 14.79
N LEU A 35 11.49 -0.08 14.25
CA LEU A 35 10.03 -0.09 14.05
C LEU A 35 9.28 -0.93 15.10
N LYS A 36 10.01 -1.64 15.96
CA LYS A 36 9.40 -2.47 17.01
C LYS A 36 8.77 -1.62 18.11
N ASP A 37 9.40 -0.50 18.46
CA ASP A 37 8.90 0.43 19.46
C ASP A 37 7.92 1.47 18.88
N SER A 38 7.87 1.60 17.54
CA SER A 38 7.07 2.61 16.85
C SER A 38 5.57 2.32 16.81
N ARG A 39 5.13 1.21 17.41
CA ARG A 39 3.73 0.73 17.39
C ARG A 39 3.12 0.74 15.98
N SER A 40 3.95 0.42 15.00
CA SER A 40 3.57 0.41 13.59
C SER A 40 2.58 -0.72 13.31
N GLU A 41 1.44 -0.36 12.72
CA GLU A 41 0.35 -1.28 12.38
C GLU A 41 -0.07 -1.11 10.93
N LEU A 42 -0.23 -2.23 10.22
CA LEU A 42 -0.84 -2.28 8.89
C LEU A 42 -2.17 -3.02 8.99
N LYS A 43 -3.25 -2.35 8.60
CA LYS A 43 -4.59 -2.93 8.58
C LYS A 43 -5.15 -2.88 7.17
N LEU A 44 -5.28 -4.04 6.54
CA LEU A 44 -5.91 -4.18 5.23
C LEU A 44 -7.44 -4.21 5.42
N GLY A 45 -8.14 -3.28 4.79
CA GLY A 45 -9.58 -3.30 4.62
C GLY A 45 -9.99 -4.00 3.32
N ASP A 46 -11.19 -3.70 2.83
CA ASP A 46 -11.69 -4.30 1.59
C ASP A 46 -10.96 -3.72 0.37
N ASN A 47 -10.90 -2.39 0.29
CA ASN A 47 -10.28 -1.62 -0.81
C ASN A 47 -9.28 -0.56 -0.30
N ASP A 48 -8.95 -0.58 0.98
CA ASP A 48 -8.01 0.36 1.59
C ASP A 48 -7.00 -0.37 2.47
N LEU A 49 -5.90 0.32 2.76
CA LEU A 49 -4.86 -0.12 3.66
C LEU A 49 -4.58 1.03 4.62
N THR A 50 -4.89 0.84 5.89
CA THR A 50 -4.60 1.82 6.93
C THR A 50 -3.23 1.52 7.52
N LEU A 51 -2.33 2.50 7.44
CA LEU A 51 -1.02 2.47 8.07
C LEU A 51 -1.08 3.36 9.32
N THR A 52 -0.63 2.84 10.45
CA THR A 52 -0.53 3.61 11.70
C THR A 52 0.88 3.50 12.23
N SER A 53 1.45 4.59 12.72
CA SER A 53 2.76 4.64 13.36
C SER A 53 2.80 5.73 14.44
N ASP A 54 3.88 5.81 15.20
CA ASP A 54 4.10 6.84 16.23
C ASP A 54 4.64 8.17 15.65
N SER A 55 5.21 8.14 14.45
CA SER A 55 5.82 9.31 13.80
C SER A 55 5.77 9.19 12.28
N GLU A 56 5.81 10.34 11.60
CA GLU A 56 5.85 10.40 10.14
C GLU A 56 7.11 9.73 9.56
N MET A 57 8.24 9.79 10.27
CA MET A 57 9.46 9.07 9.89
C MET A 57 9.26 7.56 9.85
N HIS A 58 8.64 6.99 10.88
CA HIS A 58 8.38 5.54 10.93
C HIS A 58 7.29 5.12 9.94
N LEU A 59 6.30 5.99 9.70
CA LEU A 59 5.30 5.80 8.64
C LEU A 59 5.96 5.74 7.25
N GLN A 60 6.88 6.65 6.94
CA GLN A 60 7.64 6.64 5.68
C GLN A 60 8.48 5.36 5.55
N ALA A 61 9.21 4.97 6.59
CA ALA A 61 10.00 3.73 6.56
C ALA A 61 9.13 2.48 6.34
N LEU A 62 7.93 2.45 6.92
CA LEU A 62 6.97 1.37 6.75
C LEU A 62 6.38 1.32 5.33
N ARG A 63 6.11 2.49 4.75
CA ARG A 63 5.74 2.64 3.35
C ARG A 63 6.84 2.12 2.42
N ASP A 64 8.10 2.50 2.64
CA ASP A 64 9.22 2.05 1.81
C ASP A 64 9.37 0.51 1.81
N ILE A 65 9.18 -0.12 2.97
CA ILE A 65 9.18 -1.59 3.08
C ILE A 65 8.03 -2.18 2.29
N LEU A 66 6.81 -1.64 2.43
CA LEU A 66 5.63 -2.10 1.69
C LEU A 66 5.86 -2.00 0.18
N GLU A 67 6.33 -0.85 -0.31
CA GLU A 67 6.63 -0.63 -1.73
C GLU A 67 7.68 -1.63 -2.23
N SER A 68 8.74 -1.86 -1.45
CA SER A 68 9.77 -2.85 -1.79
C SER A 68 9.21 -4.27 -1.88
N LYS A 69 8.33 -4.67 -0.95
CA LYS A 69 7.69 -6.00 -0.98
C LYS A 69 6.70 -6.14 -2.10
N ALA A 70 5.97 -5.07 -2.43
CA ALA A 70 5.02 -5.06 -3.53
C ALA A 70 5.73 -5.20 -4.88
N VAL A 71 6.76 -4.41 -5.14
CA VAL A 71 7.53 -4.46 -6.40
C VAL A 71 8.19 -5.83 -6.59
N ARG A 72 8.74 -6.43 -5.53
CA ARG A 72 9.32 -7.78 -5.59
C ARG A 72 8.32 -8.87 -6.00
N ARG A 73 7.03 -8.63 -5.80
CA ARG A 73 5.93 -9.52 -6.19
C ARG A 73 5.32 -9.15 -7.55
N GLY A 74 5.88 -8.16 -8.25
CA GLY A 74 5.34 -7.69 -9.53
C GLY A 74 4.12 -6.78 -9.39
N LEU A 75 3.80 -6.31 -8.17
CA LEU A 75 2.74 -5.33 -7.96
C LEU A 75 3.22 -3.94 -8.37
N SER A 76 2.41 -3.23 -9.15
CA SER A 76 2.69 -1.85 -9.53
C SER A 76 2.49 -0.93 -8.34
N LEU A 77 3.43 0.00 -8.09
CA LEU A 77 3.27 0.99 -7.03
C LEU A 77 2.07 1.94 -7.27
N LYS A 78 1.59 2.01 -8.52
CA LYS A 78 0.41 2.81 -8.90
C LYS A 78 -0.90 2.33 -8.28
N ILE A 79 -0.91 1.13 -7.70
CA ILE A 79 -2.07 0.60 -6.98
C ILE A 79 -2.27 1.29 -5.63
N PHE A 80 -1.20 1.84 -5.04
CA PHE A 80 -1.25 2.48 -3.74
C PHE A 80 -1.48 3.98 -3.91
N ASP A 81 -2.67 4.44 -3.52
CA ASP A 81 -3.01 5.85 -3.47
C ASP A 81 -2.88 6.35 -2.03
N TYR A 82 -1.71 6.90 -1.72
CA TYR A 82 -1.39 7.39 -0.39
C TYR A 82 -2.15 8.69 -0.12
N GLY A 83 -3.12 8.64 0.79
CA GLY A 83 -3.80 9.83 1.31
C GLY A 83 -2.89 10.67 2.21
N GLU A 84 -3.44 11.76 2.74
CA GLU A 84 -2.74 12.57 3.73
C GLU A 84 -2.49 11.77 5.02
N ALA A 85 -1.34 12.00 5.64
CA ALA A 85 -1.05 11.50 6.97
C ALA A 85 -1.78 12.39 8.00
N GLU A 86 -2.70 11.78 8.73
CA GLU A 86 -3.47 12.43 9.79
C GLU A 86 -2.86 12.10 11.15
N GLU A 87 -2.80 13.09 12.05
CA GLU A 87 -2.44 12.84 13.43
C GLU A 87 -3.60 12.15 14.16
N ALA A 88 -3.43 10.89 14.53
CA ALA A 88 -4.44 10.07 15.20
C ALA A 88 -4.58 10.36 16.72
N GLY A 89 -3.97 11.45 17.21
CA GLY A 89 -3.92 11.80 18.62
C GLY A 89 -2.97 10.92 19.43
N GLY A 90 -2.33 11.50 20.45
CA GLY A 90 -1.43 10.76 21.35
C GLY A 90 -0.09 10.34 20.72
N MET A 91 0.53 11.23 19.92
CA MET A 91 1.79 10.96 19.19
C MET A 91 1.68 9.74 18.28
N ARG A 92 0.61 9.69 17.49
CA ARG A 92 0.45 8.69 16.44
C ARG A 92 0.03 9.38 15.17
N VAL A 93 0.54 8.87 14.06
CA VAL A 93 0.17 9.24 12.71
C VAL A 93 -0.54 8.07 12.07
N ARG A 94 -1.60 8.36 11.33
CA ARG A 94 -2.37 7.40 10.56
C ARG A 94 -2.43 7.89 9.12
N GLN A 95 -2.15 7.00 8.19
CA GLN A 95 -2.31 7.27 6.78
C GLN A 95 -3.18 6.19 6.17
N VAL A 96 -4.23 6.61 5.47
CA VAL A 96 -5.09 5.71 4.71
C VAL A 96 -4.57 5.66 3.28
N VAL A 97 -4.35 4.45 2.79
CA VAL A 97 -3.88 4.18 1.44
C VAL A 97 -5.00 3.49 0.68
N THR A 98 -5.56 4.15 -0.32
CA THR A 98 -6.61 3.54 -1.14
C THR A 98 -5.98 2.60 -2.16
N LEU A 99 -6.50 1.38 -2.28
CA LEU A 99 -6.00 0.39 -3.22
C LEU A 99 -6.78 0.51 -4.53
N ARG A 100 -6.13 1.02 -5.56
CA ARG A 100 -6.71 1.16 -6.90
C ARG A 100 -6.65 -0.18 -7.63
N GLN A 101 -7.73 -0.95 -7.56
CA GLN A 101 -7.93 -2.12 -8.43
C GLN A 101 -8.33 -1.64 -9.83
N GLY A 102 -7.82 -2.30 -10.86
CA GLY A 102 -8.09 -2.01 -12.26
C GLY A 102 -9.59 -1.84 -12.53
N ILE A 103 -9.87 -0.76 -13.27
CA ILE A 103 -11.17 -0.19 -13.63
C ILE A 103 -12.05 0.10 -12.41
N ALA A 104 -11.89 1.31 -11.88
CA ALA A 104 -13.09 2.01 -11.42
C ALA A 104 -14.02 2.05 -12.65
N ASP A 105 -15.18 1.40 -12.57
CA ASP A 105 -16.23 1.34 -13.61
C ASP A 105 -16.68 2.71 -14.16
N ASP A 106 -16.09 3.81 -13.67
CA ASP A 106 -16.35 5.20 -14.09
C ASP A 106 -15.44 5.72 -15.23
N VAL A 107 -14.46 4.94 -15.73
CA VAL A 107 -13.66 5.30 -16.93
C VAL A 107 -14.14 4.53 -18.17
N ALA A 108 -15.45 4.36 -18.30
CA ALA A 108 -16.11 3.90 -19.51
C ALA A 108 -17.02 5.01 -20.05
N LYS A 109 -16.44 6.08 -20.61
CA LYS A 109 -17.13 7.02 -21.49
C LYS A 109 -16.24 7.55 -22.59
#